data_AF-A0A2G2GBM6-F1
#
_entry.id   AF-A0A2G2GBM6-F1
#
_cell.length_a   1.000
_cell.length_b   1.000
_cell.length_c   1.000
_cell.angle_alpha   90.00
_cell.angle_beta   90.00
_cell.angle_gamma   90.00
#
_symmetry.space_group_name_H-M   'P 1'
#
loop_
_entity.id
_entity.type
_entity.pdbx_description
1 polymer ?
#
loop_
_entity_poly.entity_id
_entity_poly.type
_entity_poly.pdbx_seq_one_letter_code
_entity_poly.pdbx_strand_id
1 'polypeptide(L)' 'MKLIKSIALGSAAILASATPAFAHIGDHNESVMANLGHWLSSPSHALFAVIGGIVAVVIIVKISKKRA' A
#
# COMPACT_ATOMS: atom_id res chain seq x y z
N MET A 1 2.71 24.29 -2.05
CA MET A 1 1.36 23.98 -1.51
C MET A 1 0.44 23.27 -2.51
N LYS A 2 0.38 23.70 -3.78
CA LYS A 2 -0.47 23.07 -4.81
C LYS A 2 -0.18 21.56 -5.00
N LEU A 3 1.10 21.18 -5.03
CA LEU A 3 1.52 19.77 -5.17
C LEU A 3 1.03 18.86 -4.03
N ILE A 4 1.07 19.36 -2.79
CA ILE A 4 0.66 18.58 -1.60
C ILE A 4 -0.86 18.36 -1.62
N LYS A 5 -1.63 19.39 -2.02
CA LYS A 5 -3.08 19.26 -2.18
C LYS A 5 -3.44 18.28 -3.29
N SER A 6 -2.73 18.32 -4.43
CA SER A 6 -2.94 17.36 -5.53
C SER A 6 -2.59 15.93 -5.13
N ILE A 7 -1.51 15.72 -4.37
CA ILE A 7 -1.14 14.40 -3.85
C ILE A 7 -2.19 13.89 -2.87
N ALA A 8 -2.64 14.73 -1.92
CA ALA A 8 -3.65 14.37 -0.94
C ALA A 8 -4.99 13.99 -1.61
N LEU A 9 -5.41 14.75 -2.62
CA LEU A 9 -6.64 14.49 -3.37
C LEU A 9 -6.53 13.20 -4.21
N GLY A 10 -5.36 12.98 -4.84
CA GLY A 10 -5.07 11.75 -5.58
C GLY A 10 -5.06 10.51 -4.69
N SER A 11 -4.44 10.59 -3.50
CA SER A 11 -4.44 9.49 -2.54
C SER A 11 -5.83 9.17 -2.00
N ALA A 12 -6.67 10.18 -1.77
CA ALA A 12 -8.04 9.98 -1.31
C ALA A 12 -8.90 9.28 -2.38
N ALA A 13 -8.72 9.64 -3.65
CA ALA A 13 -9.42 9.00 -4.77
C ALA A 13 -9.01 7.52 -4.93
N ILE A 14 -7.72 7.22 -4.79
CA ILE A 14 -7.22 5.84 -4.85
C ILE A 14 -7.76 5.02 -3.67
N LEU A 15 -7.77 5.58 -2.46
CA LEU A 15 -8.29 4.89 -1.28
C LEU A 15 -9.81 4.68 -1.36
N ALA A 16 -10.55 5.64 -1.93
CA ALA A 16 -11.99 5.49 -2.20
C ALA A 16 -12.28 4.46 -3.31
N SER A 17 -11.34 4.26 -4.25
CA SER A 17 -11.41 3.23 -5.28
C SER A 17 -10.93 1.86 -4.81
N ALA A 18 -10.40 1.75 -3.59
CA ALA A 18 -10.12 0.46 -2.98
C ALA A 18 -11.46 -0.25 -2.78
N THR A 19 -11.77 -1.15 -3.71
CA THR A 19 -12.88 -2.08 -3.57
C THR A 19 -12.77 -2.77 -2.22
N PRO A 20 -13.87 -3.00 -1.49
CA PRO A 20 -13.82 -3.83 -0.29
C PRO A 20 -13.05 -5.09 -0.63
N ALA A 21 -11.93 -5.32 0.05
CA ALA A 21 -11.37 -6.66 0.10
C ALA A 21 -12.48 -7.47 0.75
N PHE A 22 -13.25 -8.21 -0.06
CA PHE A 22 -14.24 -9.12 0.45
C PHE A 22 -13.49 -9.99 1.45
N ALA A 23 -13.74 -9.79 2.73
CA ALA A 23 -13.35 -10.73 3.74
C ALA A 23 -14.09 -12.00 3.35
N HIS A 24 -13.41 -12.88 2.60
CA HIS A 24 -13.92 -14.19 2.28
C HIS A 24 -14.34 -14.79 3.62
N ILE A 25 -15.61 -15.17 3.75
CA ILE A 25 -16.13 -15.85 4.93
C ILE A 25 -15.41 -17.21 4.94
N GLY A 26 -14.22 -17.24 5.51
CA GLY A 26 -13.30 -18.36 5.51
C GLY A 26 -12.49 -18.25 6.78
N ASP A 27 -12.34 -19.39 7.45
CA ASP A 27 -11.67 -19.58 8.73
C ASP A 27 -10.62 -18.50 9.06
N HIS A 28 -10.83 -17.71 10.11
CA HIS A 28 -9.88 -16.70 10.60
C HIS A 28 -8.58 -17.32 11.19
N ASN A 29 -8.27 -18.57 10.81
CA ASN A 29 -7.17 -19.40 11.30
C ASN A 29 -6.01 -19.53 10.30
N GLU A 30 -6.05 -18.82 9.17
CA GLU A 30 -4.90 -18.73 8.26
C GLU A 30 -3.73 -18.06 8.99
N SER A 31 -2.64 -18.81 9.19
CA SER A 31 -1.46 -18.29 9.88
C SER A 31 -0.93 -17.03 9.19
N VAL A 32 -0.29 -16.13 9.94
CA VAL A 32 0.33 -14.91 9.37
C VAL A 32 1.27 -15.26 8.21
N MET A 33 1.96 -16.41 8.29
CA MET A 33 2.84 -16.90 7.22
C MET A 33 2.07 -17.34 5.98
N ALA A 34 0.89 -17.94 6.12
CA ALA A 34 0.03 -18.30 4.99
C ALA A 34 -0.49 -17.04 4.27
N ASN A 35 -0.87 -16.00 5.03
CA ASN A 35 -1.28 -14.71 4.45
C ASN A 35 -0.12 -14.00 3.74
N LEU A 36 1.08 -14.00 4.32
CA LEU A 36 2.28 -13.49 3.66
C LEU A 36 2.59 -14.28 2.38
N GLY A 37 2.52 -15.61 2.43
CA GLY A 37 2.67 -16.47 1.27
C GLY A 37 1.64 -16.16 0.18
N HIS A 38 0.37 -15.97 0.56
CA HIS A 38 -0.70 -15.58 -0.35
C HIS A 38 -0.42 -14.24 -1.04
N TRP A 39 -0.06 -13.20 -0.28
CA TRP A 39 0.29 -11.89 -0.83
C TRP A 39 1.52 -11.91 -1.74
N LEU A 40 2.51 -12.73 -1.43
CA LEU A 40 3.72 -12.86 -2.24
C LEU A 40 3.50 -13.73 -3.49
N SER A 41 2.58 -14.70 -3.43
CA SER A 41 2.22 -15.56 -4.56
C SER A 41 1.26 -14.91 -5.56
N SER A 42 0.51 -13.90 -5.11
CA SER A 42 -0.51 -13.23 -5.90
C SER A 42 0.10 -12.08 -6.72
N PRO A 43 0.07 -12.13 -8.07
CA PRO A 43 0.67 -11.10 -8.92
C PRO A 43 0.08 -9.70 -8.66
N SER A 44 -1.19 -9.62 -8.25
CA SER A 44 -1.85 -8.35 -7.94
C SER A 44 -1.32 -7.73 -6.65
N HIS A 45 -1.06 -8.52 -5.60
CA HIS A 45 -0.56 -8.01 -4.32
C HIS A 45 0.93 -7.64 -4.40
N ALA A 46 1.73 -8.41 -5.14
CA ALA A 46 3.13 -8.10 -5.39
C ALA A 46 3.32 -6.73 -6.07
N LEU A 47 2.44 -6.37 -7.02
CA LEU A 47 2.50 -5.08 -7.71
C LEU A 47 2.27 -3.90 -6.76
N PHE A 48 1.29 -4.00 -5.86
CA PHE A 48 1.05 -2.95 -4.85
C PHE A 48 2.16 -2.89 -3.80
N ALA A 49 2.75 -4.02 -3.42
CA ALA A 49 3.89 -4.05 -2.51
C ALA A 49 5.13 -3.34 -3.10
N VAL A 50 5.41 -3.55 -4.39
CA VAL A 50 6.51 -2.88 -5.09
C VAL A 50 6.27 -1.37 -5.20
N ILE A 51 5.09 -0.95 -5.65
CA ILE A 51 4.76 0.48 -5.79
C ILE A 51 4.77 1.16 -4.42
N GLY A 52 4.15 0.54 -3.41
CA GLY A 52 4.13 1.03 -2.03
C GLY A 52 5.54 1.17 -1.45
N GLY A 53 6.41 0.19 -1.68
CA GLY A 53 7.82 0.22 -1.28
C GLY A 53 8.58 1.38 -1.90
N ILE A 54 8.43 1.62 -3.21
CA ILE A 54 9.06 2.75 -3.90
C ILE A 54 8.58 4.08 -3.31
N VAL A 55 7.27 4.25 -3.11
CA VAL A 55 6.71 5.47 -2.51
C VAL A 55 7.24 5.69 -1.08
N ALA A 56 7.29 4.63 -0.26
CA ALA A 56 7.83 4.71 1.09
C ALA A 56 9.30 5.13 1.11
N VAL A 57 10.15 4.54 0.26
CA VAL A 57 11.57 4.92 0.13
C VAL A 57 11.69 6.39 -0.27
N VAL A 58 10.92 6.85 -1.26
CA VAL A 58 10.93 8.25 -1.71
C VAL A 58 10.54 9.20 -0.57
N ILE A 59 9.51 8.86 0.21
CA ILE A 59 9.08 9.66 1.37
C ILE A 59 10.17 9.71 2.44
N ILE A 60 10.75 8.56 2.82
CA ILE A 60 11.81 8.47 3.83
C ILE A 60 13.01 9.31 3.40
N VAL A 61 13.51 9.13 2.17
CA VAL A 61 14.65 9.89 1.64
C VAL A 61 14.36 11.39 1.66
N LYS A 62 13.14 11.79 1.28
CA LYS A 62 12.73 13.21 1.28
C LYS A 62 12.64 13.81 2.68
N ILE A 63 12.17 13.05 3.67
CA ILE A 63 12.13 13.49 5.07
C ILE A 63 13.55 13.60 5.62
N SER A 64 14.39 12.60 5.40
CA SER A 64 15.79 12.57 5.87
C SER A 64 16.60 13.73 5.31
N LYS A 65 16.44 14.05 4.01
CA LYS A 65 17.11 15.20 3.37
C LYS A 65 16.60 16.57 3.84
N LYS A 66 15.44 16.65 4.48
CA LYS A 66 14.91 17.90 5.07
C LYS A 66 15.34 18.10 6.53
N ARG A 67 15.82 17.03 7.17
CA ARG A 67 16.29 17.04 8.57
C ARG A 67 17.81 17.19 8.68
N ALA A 68 18.55 16.86 7.62
CA ALA A 68 19.94 17.27 7.43
C ALA A 68 19.99 18.71 6.89
#